data_AF-A0A853IE87-F1
#
_entry.id   AF-A0A853IE87-F1
#
_cell.length_a   1.000
_cell.length_b   1.000
_cell.length_c   1.000
_cell.angle_alpha   90.00
_cell.angle_beta   90.00
_cell.angle_gamma   90.00
#
_symmetry.space_group_name_H-M   'P 1'
#
loop_
_entity.id
_entity.type
_entity.pdbx_description
1 polymer ?
#
loop_
_entity_poly.entity_id
_entity_poly.type
_entity_poly.pdbx_seq_one_letter_code
_entity_poly.pdbx_strand_id
1 'polypeptide(L)'
;MFSLLAKYGVTETHDGEYQLSFPKIWEAHNYTQPPNLMTSLEKLKMPCIAIRGKPSVFLTESTWQDWQTRCPHFLFKENLEYGHLFPLENPSTCYEIISESLTELSLID
;
A
#
# COMPACT_ATOMS: atom_id res chain seq x y z
N MET A 1 -5.45 -9.73 -15.76
CA MET A 1 -5.98 -9.35 -14.42
C MET A 1 -7.11 -10.27 -13.98
N PHE A 2 -8.22 -10.39 -14.72
CA PHE A 2 -9.35 -11.26 -14.36
C PHE A 2 -9.02 -12.75 -14.20
N SER A 3 -8.11 -13.30 -15.01
CA SER A 3 -7.67 -14.69 -14.89
C SER A 3 -6.97 -14.98 -13.56
N LEU A 4 -6.17 -14.04 -13.06
CA LEU A 4 -5.50 -14.16 -11.76
C LEU A 4 -6.51 -14.01 -10.62
N LEU A 5 -7.46 -13.08 -10.75
CA LEU A 5 -8.55 -12.93 -9.78
C LEU A 5 -9.38 -14.22 -9.69
N ALA A 6 -9.75 -14.84 -10.80
CA ALA A 6 -10.46 -16.11 -10.80
C ALA A 6 -9.60 -17.23 -10.19
N LYS A 7 -8.32 -17.32 -10.57
CA LYS A 7 -7.43 -18.37 -10.06
C LYS A 7 -7.24 -18.34 -8.54
N TYR A 8 -7.17 -17.15 -7.94
CA TYR A 8 -6.85 -17.00 -6.52
C TYR A 8 -8.05 -16.57 -5.66
N GLY A 9 -9.10 -16.03 -6.26
CA GLY A 9 -10.29 -15.54 -5.57
C GLY A 9 -11.35 -16.62 -5.33
N VAL A 10 -11.24 -17.78 -5.97
CA VAL A 10 -12.08 -18.95 -5.68
C VAL A 10 -11.26 -20.21 -5.45
N THR A 11 -11.82 -21.13 -4.67
CA THR A 11 -11.30 -22.49 -4.43
C THR A 11 -12.35 -23.52 -4.82
N GLU A 12 -11.89 -24.65 -5.35
CA GLU A 12 -12.75 -25.78 -5.70
C GLU A 12 -13.14 -26.54 -4.42
N THR A 13 -14.41 -26.93 -4.33
CA THR A 13 -14.99 -27.70 -3.24
C THR A 13 -14.87 -29.20 -3.53
N HIS A 14 -15.14 -30.04 -2.51
CA HIS A 14 -15.11 -31.50 -2.68
C HIS A 14 -16.11 -32.03 -3.73
N ASP A 15 -17.19 -31.29 -4.00
CA ASP A 15 -18.23 -31.66 -4.96
C ASP A 15 -17.96 -31.14 -6.38
N GLY A 16 -16.81 -30.50 -6.62
CA GLY A 16 -16.45 -29.89 -7.91
C GLY A 16 -17.07 -28.51 -8.16
N GLU A 17 -17.76 -27.94 -7.17
CA GLU A 17 -18.26 -26.57 -7.19
C GLU A 17 -17.16 -25.57 -6.77
N TYR A 18 -17.39 -24.27 -6.95
CA TYR A 18 -16.45 -23.22 -6.53
C TYR A 18 -17.01 -22.36 -5.40
N GLN A 19 -16.15 -22.00 -4.45
CA GLN A 19 -16.46 -21.04 -3.38
C GLN A 19 -15.42 -19.91 -3.33
N LEU A 20 -15.79 -18.76 -2.78
CA LEU A 20 -14.84 -17.66 -2.57
C LEU A 20 -13.71 -18.11 -1.64
N SER A 21 -12.48 -17.77 -1.99
CA SER A 21 -11.31 -17.99 -1.13
C SER A 21 -11.42 -17.21 0.19
N PHE A 22 -12.16 -16.10 0.18
CA PHE A 22 -12.38 -15.24 1.33
C PHE A 22 -13.88 -15.15 1.65
N PRO A 23 -14.30 -15.23 2.94
CA PRO A 23 -15.70 -15.08 3.29
C PRO A 23 -16.24 -13.69 2.92
N LYS A 24 -17.46 -13.64 2.36
CA LYS A 24 -18.13 -12.37 1.99
C LYS A 24 -18.17 -11.36 3.14
N ILE A 25 -18.40 -11.84 4.36
CA ILE A 25 -18.47 -10.99 5.56
C ILE A 25 -17.12 -10.35 5.90
N TRP A 26 -16.00 -11.02 5.61
CA TRP A 26 -14.66 -10.46 5.80
C TRP A 26 -14.37 -9.37 4.77
N GLU A 27 -14.67 -9.62 3.50
CA GLU A 27 -14.50 -8.62 2.45
C GLU A 27 -15.35 -7.38 2.77
N ALA A 28 -16.64 -7.58 3.10
CA ALA A 28 -17.53 -6.49 3.49
C ALA A 28 -16.99 -5.71 4.69
N HIS A 29 -16.51 -6.38 5.73
CA HIS A 29 -15.92 -5.72 6.90
C HIS A 29 -14.70 -4.88 6.53
N ASN A 30 -13.74 -5.46 5.78
CA ASN A 30 -12.51 -4.77 5.38
C ASN A 30 -12.77 -3.53 4.51
N TYR A 31 -13.70 -3.62 3.55
CA TYR A 31 -13.98 -2.51 2.65
C TYR A 31 -14.94 -1.46 3.23
N THR A 32 -15.61 -1.73 4.35
CA THR A 32 -16.55 -0.77 4.98
C THR A 32 -16.01 -0.11 6.25
N GLN A 33 -14.97 -0.67 6.86
CA GLN A 33 -14.43 -0.18 8.12
C GLN A 33 -12.92 0.14 8.07
N PRO A 34 -12.43 0.90 7.07
CA PRO A 34 -11.02 1.29 7.06
C PRO A 34 -10.73 2.21 8.27
N PRO A 35 -9.75 1.88 9.13
CA PRO A 35 -9.38 2.75 10.22
C PRO A 35 -8.68 4.00 9.70
N ASN A 36 -8.91 5.15 10.33
CA ASN A 36 -8.05 6.31 10.12
C ASN A 36 -6.72 6.10 10.87
N LEU A 37 -5.64 5.89 10.11
CA LEU A 37 -4.32 5.61 10.67
C LEU A 37 -3.48 6.86 10.96
N MET A 38 -3.92 8.05 10.54
CA MET A 38 -3.06 9.26 10.58
C MET A 38 -2.57 9.58 12.00
N THR A 39 -3.44 9.48 13.02
CA THR A 39 -3.05 9.71 14.42
C THR A 39 -2.13 8.62 14.98
N SER A 40 -2.17 7.41 14.41
CA SER A 40 -1.26 6.33 14.79
C SER A 40 0.12 6.53 14.15
N LEU A 41 0.17 6.99 12.89
CA LEU A 41 1.40 7.25 12.17
C LEU A 41 2.25 8.34 12.84
N GLU A 42 1.64 9.39 13.38
CA GLU A 42 2.32 10.45 14.14
C GLU A 42 3.09 9.93 15.36
N LYS A 43 2.65 8.81 15.94
CA LYS A 43 3.24 8.25 17.17
C LYS A 43 4.45 7.36 16.89
N LEU A 44 4.76 7.09 15.62
CA LEU A 44 5.91 6.29 15.23
C LEU A 44 7.20 7.07 15.52
N LYS A 45 8.11 6.42 16.26
CA LYS A 45 9.39 7.00 16.71
C LYS A 45 10.60 6.49 15.93
N MET A 46 10.42 5.46 15.12
CA MET A 46 11.46 4.96 14.22
C MET A 46 11.49 5.80 12.93
N PRO A 47 12.63 5.85 12.23
CA PRO A 47 12.68 6.41 10.88
C PRO A 47 11.66 5.71 9.99
N CYS A 48 10.90 6.50 9.24
CA CYS A 48 9.84 6.01 8.37
C CYS A 48 9.98 6.64 6.99
N ILE A 49 9.77 5.83 5.95
CA ILE A 49 9.76 6.25 4.55
C ILE A 49 8.35 6.00 4.01
N ALA A 50 7.66 7.06 3.60
CA ALA A 50 6.40 6.98 2.89
C ALA A 50 6.68 7.05 1.37
N ILE A 51 6.18 6.07 0.62
CA ILE A 51 6.37 5.98 -0.83
C ILE A 51 5.01 5.94 -1.50
N ARG A 52 4.80 6.77 -2.53
CA ARG A 52 3.58 6.72 -3.36
C ARG A 52 3.86 6.74 -4.86
N GLY A 53 2.90 6.24 -5.63
CA GLY A 53 2.75 6.54 -7.05
C GLY A 53 1.85 7.77 -7.29
N LYS A 54 1.26 7.87 -8.48
CA LYS A 54 0.27 8.89 -8.84
C LYS A 54 -0.87 8.98 -7.81
N PRO A 55 -1.39 10.19 -7.54
CA PRO A 55 -2.61 10.34 -6.75
C PRO A 55 -3.75 9.46 -7.27
N SER A 56 -4.53 8.92 -6.34
CA SER A 56 -5.64 8.02 -6.63
C SER A 56 -6.82 8.31 -5.73
N VAL A 57 -7.93 7.61 -5.95
CA VAL A 57 -9.10 7.64 -5.06
C VAL A 57 -8.80 7.12 -3.65
N PHE A 58 -7.71 6.35 -3.47
CA PHE A 58 -7.31 5.78 -2.19
C PHE A 58 -6.27 6.63 -1.44
N LEU A 59 -5.42 7.36 -2.19
CA LEU A 59 -4.43 8.29 -1.64
C LEU A 59 -4.39 9.52 -2.54
N THR A 60 -5.15 10.55 -2.15
CA THR A 60 -5.24 11.81 -2.89
C THR A 60 -4.03 12.70 -2.63
N GLU A 61 -3.87 13.72 -3.46
CA GLU A 61 -2.86 14.76 -3.23
C GLU A 61 -3.05 15.46 -1.87
N SER A 62 -4.30 15.79 -1.52
CA SER A 62 -4.61 16.41 -0.23
C SER A 62 -4.24 15.53 0.96
N THR A 63 -4.49 14.22 0.87
CA THR A 63 -4.16 13.27 1.94
C THR A 63 -2.64 13.12 2.10
N TRP A 64 -1.90 13.15 0.98
CA TRP A 64 -0.45 13.11 1.00
C TRP A 64 0.16 14.34 1.67
N GLN A 65 -0.32 15.54 1.33
CA GLN A 65 0.13 16.79 1.92
C GLN A 65 -0.22 16.89 3.42
N ASP A 66 -1.41 16.41 3.81
CA ASP A 66 -1.79 16.31 5.22
C ASP A 66 -0.84 15.36 5.97
N TRP A 67 -0.50 14.22 5.39
CA TRP A 67 0.46 13.28 5.99
C TRP A 67 1.85 13.90 6.17
N GLN A 68 2.37 14.60 5.15
CA GLN A 68 3.65 15.33 5.23
C GLN A 68 3.66 16.37 6.36
N THR A 69 2.54 17.08 6.52
CA THR A 69 2.39 18.10 7.56
C THR A 69 2.35 17.49 8.96
N ARG A 70 1.66 16.35 9.10
CA ARG A 70 1.50 15.63 10.37
C ARG A 70 2.76 14.91 10.82
N CYS A 71 3.52 14.37 9.87
CA CYS A 71 4.74 13.58 10.13
C CYS A 71 5.96 14.21 9.44
N PRO A 72 6.39 15.44 9.82
CA PRO A 72 7.51 16.12 9.17
C PRO A 72 8.86 15.41 9.38
N HIS A 73 8.92 14.44 10.30
CA HIS A 73 10.09 13.60 10.57
C HIS A 73 10.17 12.36 9.67
N PHE A 74 9.20 12.12 8.80
CA PHE A 74 9.24 11.03 7.82
C PHE A 74 9.91 11.50 6.54
N LEU A 75 10.51 10.57 5.82
CA LEU A 75 10.96 10.80 4.45
C LEU A 75 9.82 10.48 3.48
N PHE A 76 9.54 11.37 2.54
CA PHE A 76 8.47 11.19 1.55
C PHE A 76 9.08 11.08 0.16
N LYS A 77 8.76 10.01 -0.55
CA LYS A 77 9.21 9.74 -1.92
C LYS A 77 8.00 9.50 -2.81
N GLU A 78 8.11 9.95 -4.06
CA GLU A 78 7.09 9.69 -5.07
C GLU A 78 7.71 9.32 -6.40
N ASN A 79 7.07 8.40 -7.11
CA ASN A 79 7.33 8.15 -8.52
C ASN A 79 6.00 8.24 -9.28
N LEU A 80 5.78 9.38 -9.92
CA LEU A 80 4.54 9.68 -10.64
C LEU A 80 4.45 9.02 -12.01
N GLU A 81 5.36 8.12 -12.39
CA GLU A 81 5.18 7.28 -13.59
C GLU A 81 4.18 6.15 -13.33
N TYR A 82 4.11 5.64 -12.08
CA TYR A 82 3.32 4.48 -11.66
C TYR A 82 2.04 4.86 -10.89
N GLY A 83 1.08 3.95 -10.82
CA GLY A 83 -0.20 4.14 -10.14
C GLY A 83 -0.21 3.75 -8.67
N HIS A 84 -1.42 3.50 -8.15
CA HIS A 84 -1.64 3.12 -6.74
C HIS A 84 -0.90 1.83 -6.34
N LEU A 85 -0.73 0.91 -7.30
CA LEU A 85 -0.08 -0.37 -7.07
C LEU A 85 1.40 -0.33 -7.46
N PHE A 86 2.06 0.83 -7.30
CA PHE A 86 3.46 1.03 -7.68
C PHE A 86 4.40 -0.14 -7.29
N PRO A 87 4.38 -0.68 -6.05
CA PRO A 87 5.24 -1.81 -5.69
C PRO A 87 5.04 -3.07 -6.56
N LEU A 88 3.86 -3.24 -7.16
CA LEU A 88 3.53 -4.34 -8.06
C LEU A 88 3.72 -3.99 -9.53
N GLU A 89 3.55 -2.71 -9.90
CA GLU A 89 3.72 -2.22 -11.27
C GLU A 89 5.19 -2.22 -11.69
N ASN A 90 6.09 -1.78 -10.80
CA ASN A 90 7.54 -1.88 -10.99
C ASN A 90 8.27 -2.14 -9.66
N PRO A 91 8.42 -3.42 -9.29
CA PRO A 91 9.09 -3.81 -8.05
C PRO A 91 10.55 -3.34 -7.98
N SER A 92 11.28 -3.35 -9.11
CA SER A 92 12.69 -2.95 -9.15
C SER A 92 12.87 -1.47 -8.81
N THR A 93 12.09 -0.59 -9.44
CA THR A 93 12.17 0.84 -9.15
C THR A 93 11.66 1.16 -7.74
N CYS A 94 10.68 0.42 -7.23
CA CYS A 94 10.25 0.58 -5.84
C CYS A 94 11.38 0.18 -4.86
N TYR A 95 12.10 -0.91 -5.15
CA TYR A 95 13.26 -1.36 -4.38
C TYR A 95 14.41 -0.35 -4.40
N GLU A 96 14.69 0.27 -5.54
CA GLU A 96 15.71 1.32 -5.67
C GLU A 96 15.39 2.50 -4.75
N ILE A 97 14.14 3.00 -4.78
CA ILE A 97 13.71 4.09 -3.89
C ILE A 97 13.86 3.72 -2.41
N ILE A 98 13.50 2.48 -2.05
CA ILE A 98 13.68 1.99 -0.67
C ILE A 98 15.16 2.01 -0.30
N SER A 99 16.03 1.45 -1.15
CA SER A 99 17.45 1.33 -0.88
C SER A 99 18.12 2.70 -0.73
N GLU A 100 17.87 3.61 -1.68
CA GLU A 100 18.38 4.98 -1.63
C GLU A 100 17.91 5.73 -0.38
N SER A 101 16.64 5.53 0.01
CA SER A 101 16.07 6.16 1.20
C SER A 101 16.67 5.62 2.49
N LEU A 102 16.98 4.32 2.54
CA LEU A 102 17.68 3.73 3.70
C LEU A 102 19.11 4.25 3.82
N THR A 103 19.82 4.45 2.69
CA THR A 103 21.13 5.11 2.68
C THR A 103 21.03 6.57 3.11
N GLU A 104 20.03 7.33 2.63
CA GLU A 104 19.79 8.73 3.03
C GLU A 104 19.57 8.86 4.55
N LEU A 105 18.87 7.89 5.14
CA LEU A 105 18.66 7.79 6.58
C LEU A 105 19.85 7.20 7.35
N SER A 106 20.95 6.86 6.66
CA SER A 106 22.14 6.23 7.24
C SER A 106 21.83 4.92 7.99
N LEU A 107 20.85 4.15 7.49
CA LEU A 107 20.44 2.87 8.06
C LEU A 107 21.14 1.67 7.40
N ILE A 108 21.70 1.86 6.21
CA ILE A 108 22.52 0.91 5.47
C ILE A 108 23.66 1.66 4.77
N ASP A 109 24.70 0.91 4.39
CA ASP A 109 25.86 1.40 3.61
C ASP A 109 25.57 1.47 2.10
#